data_AF-A0AAW1CPD2-F1
#
_entry.id   AF-A0AAW1CPD2-F1
#
_cell.length_a   1.000
_cell.length_b   1.000
_cell.length_c   1.000
_cell.angle_alpha   90.00
_cell.angle_beta   90.00
_cell.angle_gamma   90.00
#
_symmetry.space_group_name_H-M   'P 1'
#
loop_
_entity.id
_entity.type
_entity.pdbx_description
1 polymer ?
#
loop_
_entity_poly.entity_id
_entity_poly.type
_entity_poly.pdbx_seq_one_letter_code
_entity_poly.pdbx_strand_id
1 'polypeptide(L)'
;MCPFCPFVQVLSVNVSVFTLTAIAVDRHRAVLNPLSAPPSKLRAKALLGSIWILAALLATPMAVALSVTYVEENDHAGHVYTKPFCINTRLSNNHMMAYRLILVSVQYLTPLCVISYAYAKMALRLWDQEHRVTHNILEMPTL
;
A
#
# COMPACT_ATOMS: atom_id res chain seq x y z
N MET A 1 -16.79 -15.52 -10.28
CA MET A 1 -16.12 -14.63 -9.29
C MET A 1 -14.61 -14.83 -9.18
N CYS A 2 -14.05 -15.94 -9.71
CA CYS A 2 -12.62 -16.27 -9.69
C CYS A 2 -11.64 -15.12 -10.01
N PRO A 3 -11.73 -14.37 -11.11
CA PRO A 3 -10.79 -13.28 -11.38
C PRO A 3 -11.16 -11.97 -10.64
N PHE A 4 -12.42 -11.81 -10.26
CA PHE A 4 -12.95 -10.57 -9.68
C PHE A 4 -12.55 -10.38 -8.21
N CYS A 5 -12.70 -11.41 -7.38
CA CYS A 5 -12.31 -11.34 -5.97
C CYS A 5 -10.83 -10.96 -5.76
N PRO A 6 -9.84 -11.64 -6.39
CA PRO A 6 -8.44 -11.29 -6.23
C PRO A 6 -8.10 -9.92 -6.85
N PHE A 7 -8.77 -9.54 -7.94
CA PHE A 7 -8.64 -8.18 -8.50
C PHE A 7 -9.06 -7.10 -7.50
N VAL A 8 -10.27 -7.21 -6.91
CA VAL A 8 -10.77 -6.21 -5.95
C VAL A 8 -9.93 -6.18 -4.68
N GLN A 9 -9.42 -7.33 -4.24
CA GLN A 9 -8.51 -7.41 -3.11
C GLN A 9 -7.23 -6.60 -3.38
N VAL A 10 -6.55 -6.86 -4.50
CA VAL A 10 -5.31 -6.14 -4.86
C VAL A 10 -5.57 -4.66 -5.12
N LEU A 11 -6.67 -4.32 -5.79
CA LEU A 11 -7.10 -2.95 -6.02
C LEU A 11 -7.25 -2.18 -4.68
N SER A 12 -8.01 -2.75 -3.75
CA SER A 12 -8.27 -2.14 -2.44
C SER A 12 -6.98 -1.89 -1.67
N VAL A 13 -6.10 -2.88 -1.60
CA VAL A 13 -4.80 -2.75 -0.90
C VAL A 13 -3.93 -1.66 -1.55
N ASN A 14 -3.82 -1.65 -2.88
CA ASN A 14 -3.03 -0.63 -3.60
C ASN A 14 -3.59 0.79 -3.37
N VAL A 15 -4.91 0.97 -3.46
CA VAL A 15 -5.57 2.27 -3.21
C VAL A 15 -5.27 2.75 -1.79
N SER A 16 -5.41 1.89 -0.78
CA SER A 16 -5.12 2.24 0.61
C SER A 16 -3.67 2.67 0.81
N VAL A 17 -2.71 1.90 0.30
CA VAL A 17 -1.27 2.19 0.46
C VAL A 17 -0.89 3.50 -0.23
N PHE A 18 -1.34 3.73 -1.46
CA PHE A 18 -1.08 4.97 -2.18
C PHE A 18 -1.76 6.19 -1.53
N THR A 19 -2.97 6.01 -1.01
CA THR A 19 -3.67 7.07 -0.28
C THR A 19 -2.92 7.45 1.00
N LEU A 20 -2.48 6.47 1.80
CA LEU A 20 -1.68 6.70 3.00
C LEU A 20 -0.37 7.43 2.68
N THR A 21 0.29 7.06 1.58
CA THR A 21 1.51 7.71 1.12
C THR A 21 1.26 9.16 0.73
N ALA A 22 0.18 9.42 -0.02
CA ALA A 22 -0.19 10.78 -0.41
C ALA A 22 -0.49 11.65 0.81
N ILE A 23 -1.20 11.11 1.82
CA ILE A 23 -1.45 11.79 3.09
C ILE A 23 -0.14 12.09 3.82
N ALA A 24 0.78 11.11 3.92
CA ALA A 24 2.07 11.30 4.58
C ALA A 24 2.91 12.39 3.90
N VAL A 25 2.94 12.42 2.56
CA VAL A 25 3.64 13.44 1.75
C VAL A 25 3.00 14.81 1.94
N ASP A 26 1.66 14.90 1.93
CA ASP A 26 0.95 16.14 2.19
C ASP A 26 1.30 16.72 3.57
N ARG A 27 1.28 15.88 4.61
CA ARG A 27 1.69 16.27 5.97
C ARG A 27 3.16 16.71 6.02
N HIS A 28 4.06 16.01 5.34
CA HIS A 28 5.47 16.40 5.26
C HIS A 28 5.64 17.78 4.60
N ARG A 29 4.96 18.03 3.48
CA ARG A 29 5.00 19.33 2.78
C ARG A 29 4.43 20.46 3.64
N ALA A 30 3.33 20.22 4.35
CA ALA A 30 2.72 21.20 5.25
C ALA A 30 3.67 21.59 6.41
N VAL A 31 4.43 20.64 6.94
CA VAL A 31 5.43 20.93 7.99
C VAL A 31 6.61 21.74 7.45
N LEU A 32 7.10 21.46 6.24
CA LEU A 32 8.24 22.18 5.66
C LEU A 32 7.85 23.56 5.10
N ASN A 33 6.61 23.74 4.67
CA ASN A 33 6.13 24.99 4.08
C ASN A 33 4.92 25.53 4.87
N PRO A 34 5.13 26.07 6.08
CA PRO A 34 4.05 26.54 6.96
C PRO A 34 3.22 27.70 6.37
N LEU A 35 3.72 28.41 5.35
CA LEU A 35 2.99 29.47 4.62
C LEU A 35 2.46 29.04 3.25
N SER A 36 2.50 27.74 2.91
CA SER A 36 1.94 27.28 1.63
C SER A 36 0.42 27.25 1.67
N ALA A 37 -0.21 27.87 0.67
CA ALA A 37 -1.66 27.84 0.50
C ALA A 37 -2.17 26.38 0.48
N PRO A 38 -3.34 26.09 1.08
CA PRO A 38 -3.88 24.75 1.12
C PRO A 38 -4.01 24.19 -0.30
N PRO A 39 -3.74 22.90 -0.52
CA PRO A 39 -3.86 22.30 -1.84
C PRO A 39 -5.29 22.52 -2.37
N SER A 40 -5.40 23.11 -3.56
CA SER A 40 -6.70 23.31 -4.21
C SER A 40 -7.47 21.99 -4.29
N LYS A 41 -8.80 22.04 -4.04
CA LYS A 41 -9.70 20.87 -4.12
C LYS A 41 -9.54 20.12 -5.44
N LEU A 42 -9.24 20.83 -6.52
CA LEU A 42 -8.99 20.25 -7.83
C LEU A 42 -7.73 19.37 -7.85
N ARG A 43 -6.65 19.80 -7.19
CA ARG A 43 -5.41 19.02 -7.07
C ARG A 43 -5.62 17.76 -6.25
N ALA A 44 -6.33 17.86 -5.12
CA ALA A 44 -6.66 16.69 -4.30
C ALA A 44 -7.50 15.66 -5.07
N LYS A 45 -8.51 16.12 -5.82
CA LYS A 45 -9.33 15.24 -6.67
C LYS A 45 -8.52 14.61 -7.80
N ALA A 46 -7.62 15.35 -8.44
CA ALA A 46 -6.73 14.82 -9.47
C ALA A 46 -5.77 13.75 -8.90
N LEU A 47 -5.21 13.98 -7.71
CA LEU A 47 -4.37 13.00 -7.02
C LEU A 47 -5.14 11.71 -6.71
N LEU A 48 -6.34 11.80 -6.14
CA LEU A 48 -7.19 10.63 -5.89
C LEU A 48 -7.52 9.89 -7.18
N GLY A 49 -7.88 10.61 -8.25
CA GLY A 49 -8.11 10.00 -9.57
C GLY A 49 -6.89 9.24 -10.08
N SER A 50 -5.69 9.83 -9.95
CA SER A 50 -4.44 9.16 -10.35
C SER A 50 -4.14 7.91 -9.53
N ILE A 51 -4.43 7.92 -8.22
CA ILE A 51 -4.27 6.76 -7.33
C ILE A 51 -5.17 5.61 -7.78
N TRP A 52 -6.44 5.90 -8.05
CA TRP A 52 -7.39 4.88 -8.51
C TRP A 52 -6.97 4.28 -9.85
N ILE A 53 -6.55 5.12 -10.80
CA ILE A 53 -6.09 4.65 -12.12
C ILE A 53 -4.85 3.77 -11.97
N LEU A 54 -3.85 4.20 -11.19
CA LEU A 54 -2.62 3.45 -10.98
C LEU A 54 -2.88 2.13 -10.24
N ALA A 55 -3.73 2.14 -9.21
CA ALA A 55 -4.10 0.94 -8.47
C ALA A 55 -4.87 -0.06 -9.33
N ALA A 56 -5.80 0.42 -10.18
CA ALA A 56 -6.51 -0.40 -11.15
C ALA A 56 -5.55 -1.01 -12.17
N LEU A 57 -4.64 -0.20 -12.72
CA LEU A 57 -3.62 -0.66 -13.66
C LEU A 57 -2.76 -1.79 -13.07
N LEU A 58 -2.35 -1.65 -11.81
CA LEU A 58 -1.58 -2.68 -11.10
C LEU A 58 -2.40 -3.92 -10.74
N ALA A 59 -3.72 -3.80 -10.58
CA ALA A 59 -4.62 -4.93 -10.30
C ALA A 59 -5.02 -5.71 -11.58
N THR A 60 -5.05 -5.05 -12.74
CA THR A 60 -5.47 -5.65 -14.03
C THR A 60 -4.74 -6.96 -14.39
N PRO A 61 -3.41 -7.10 -14.24
CA PRO A 61 -2.71 -8.34 -14.57
C PRO A 61 -3.24 -9.55 -13.79
N MET A 62 -3.71 -9.34 -12.55
CA MET A 62 -4.31 -10.40 -11.76
C MET A 62 -5.68 -10.83 -12.32
N ALA A 63 -6.50 -9.89 -12.80
CA ALA A 63 -7.78 -10.22 -13.44
C ALA A 63 -7.60 -11.01 -14.76
N VAL A 64 -6.54 -10.70 -15.51
CA VAL A 64 -6.22 -11.35 -16.80
C VAL A 64 -5.55 -12.71 -16.60
N ALA A 65 -4.69 -12.85 -15.59
CA ALA A 65 -3.95 -14.07 -15.32
C ALA A 65 -4.85 -15.24 -14.88
N LEU A 66 -5.84 -14.96 -14.00
CA LEU A 66 -6.69 -16.00 -13.43
C LEU A 66 -7.86 -16.38 -14.35
N SER A 67 -8.05 -17.68 -14.57
CA SER A 67 -9.22 -18.22 -15.23
C SER A 67 -9.79 -19.40 -14.46
N VAL A 68 -11.09 -19.68 -14.66
CA VAL A 68 -11.71 -20.90 -14.15
C VAL A 68 -11.33 -22.06 -15.07
N THR A 69 -10.71 -23.10 -14.51
CA THR A 69 -10.45 -24.37 -15.18
C THR A 69 -11.16 -25.49 -14.45
N TYR A 70 -11.72 -26.40 -15.20
CA TYR A 70 -12.39 -27.58 -14.69
C TYR A 70 -11.35 -28.70 -14.57
N VAL A 71 -11.09 -29.16 -13.35
CA VAL A 71 -10.14 -30.24 -13.07
C VAL A 71 -10.95 -31.50 -12.74
N GLU A 72 -10.59 -32.62 -13.36
CA GLU A 72 -11.21 -33.91 -13.07
C GLU A 72 -10.57 -34.51 -11.82
N GLU A 73 -11.38 -34.96 -10.87
CA GLU A 73 -10.94 -35.69 -9.70
C GLU A 73 -11.73 -37.00 -9.59
N ASN A 74 -11.01 -38.08 -9.25
CA ASN A 74 -11.60 -39.39 -9.05
C ASN A 74 -11.98 -39.54 -7.58
N ASP A 75 -13.22 -39.92 -7.31
CA ASP A 75 -13.63 -40.35 -5.98
C ASP A 75 -12.99 -41.70 -5.62
N HIS A 76 -12.96 -42.04 -4.33
CA HIS A 76 -12.51 -43.35 -3.82
C HIS A 76 -13.34 -44.52 -4.39
N ALA A 77 -14.56 -44.26 -4.86
CA ALA A 77 -15.44 -45.20 -5.54
C ALA A 77 -15.23 -45.29 -7.07
N GLY A 78 -14.28 -44.52 -7.64
CA GLY A 78 -13.98 -44.52 -9.08
C GLY A 78 -14.88 -43.64 -9.95
N HIS A 79 -15.71 -42.79 -9.33
CA HIS A 79 -16.51 -41.80 -10.06
C HIS A 79 -15.65 -40.58 -10.43
N VAL A 80 -15.68 -40.19 -11.71
CA VAL A 80 -15.02 -38.98 -12.20
C VAL A 80 -15.97 -37.80 -12.00
N TYR A 81 -15.56 -36.81 -11.21
CA TYR A 81 -16.29 -35.54 -11.10
C TYR A 81 -15.41 -34.36 -11.46
N THR A 82 -16.04 -33.32 -12.00
CA THR A 82 -15.35 -32.14 -12.48
C THR A 82 -15.52 -30.99 -11.49
N LYS A 83 -14.40 -30.50 -10.92
CA LYS A 83 -14.39 -29.42 -9.94
C LYS A 83 -13.84 -28.12 -10.55
N PRO A 84 -14.51 -26.96 -10.35
CA PRO A 84 -14.02 -25.68 -10.87
C PRO A 84 -12.89 -25.13 -9.99
N PHE A 85 -11.70 -24.96 -10.57
CA PHE A 85 -10.52 -24.36 -9.94
C PHE A 85 -10.22 -22.99 -10.55
N CYS A 86 -9.72 -22.08 -9.73
CA CYS A 86 -9.28 -20.76 -10.16
C CYS A 86 -7.76 -20.74 -10.22
N ILE A 87 -7.18 -20.90 -11.41
CA ILE A 87 -5.73 -20.98 -11.58
C ILE A 87 -5.24 -20.00 -12.65
N ASN A 88 -3.97 -19.65 -12.54
CA ASN A 88 -3.30 -18.85 -13.56
C ASN A 88 -3.02 -19.73 -14.79
N THR A 89 -3.78 -19.52 -15.87
CA THR A 89 -3.59 -20.25 -17.14
C THR A 89 -3.04 -19.36 -18.24
N ARG A 90 -3.24 -18.04 -18.13
CA ARG A 90 -2.97 -17.08 -19.20
C ARG A 90 -1.57 -16.49 -19.13
N LEU A 91 -0.95 -16.43 -17.95
CA LEU A 91 0.39 -15.87 -17.76
C LEU A 91 1.43 -16.96 -17.46
N SER A 92 2.63 -16.80 -18.01
CA SER A 92 3.79 -17.63 -17.65
C SER A 92 4.20 -17.41 -16.18
N ASN A 93 4.70 -18.47 -15.53
CA ASN A 93 5.12 -18.46 -14.13
C ASN A 93 6.16 -17.38 -13.82
N ASN A 94 7.10 -17.11 -14.73
CA ASN A 94 8.12 -16.07 -14.54
C ASN A 94 7.51 -14.67 -14.46
N HIS A 95 6.55 -14.35 -15.33
CA HIS A 95 5.87 -13.06 -15.31
C HIS A 95 5.04 -12.89 -14.04
N MET A 96 4.40 -13.97 -13.58
CA MET A 96 3.64 -13.95 -12.34
C MET A 96 4.51 -13.81 -11.10
N MET A 97 5.69 -14.44 -11.09
CA MET A 97 6.69 -14.27 -10.03
C MET A 97 7.15 -12.81 -9.96
N ALA A 98 7.57 -12.24 -11.09
CA ALA A 98 8.00 -10.84 -11.16
C ALA A 98 6.88 -9.87 -10.72
N TYR A 99 5.65 -10.08 -11.20
CA TYR A 99 4.50 -9.29 -10.80
C TYR A 99 4.23 -9.34 -9.29
N ARG A 100 4.25 -10.54 -8.70
CA ARG A 100 4.07 -10.71 -7.25
C ARG A 100 5.18 -10.00 -6.46
N LEU A 101 6.43 -10.11 -6.91
CA LEU A 101 7.55 -9.41 -6.29
C LEU A 101 7.38 -7.89 -6.36
N ILE A 102 6.95 -7.35 -7.50
CA ILE A 102 6.68 -5.92 -7.66
C ILE A 102 5.55 -5.49 -6.71
N LEU A 103 4.43 -6.23 -6.69
CA LEU A 103 3.32 -5.92 -5.78
C LEU A 103 3.75 -5.94 -4.33
N VAL A 104 4.46 -6.97 -3.89
CA VAL A 104 4.96 -7.07 -2.50
C VAL A 104 5.92 -5.92 -2.20
N SER A 105 6.81 -5.59 -3.12
CA SER A 105 7.75 -4.48 -2.94
C SER A 105 6.98 -3.17 -2.76
N VAL A 106 6.02 -2.87 -3.62
CA VAL A 106 5.21 -1.64 -3.54
C VAL A 106 4.33 -1.65 -2.29
N GLN A 107 3.67 -2.75 -1.97
CA GLN A 107 2.72 -2.84 -0.85
C GLN A 107 3.39 -2.99 0.52
N TYR A 108 4.65 -3.43 0.60
CA TYR A 108 5.36 -3.65 1.86
C TYR A 108 6.40 -2.57 2.16
N LEU A 109 7.19 -2.15 1.15
CA LEU A 109 8.18 -1.09 1.37
C LEU A 109 7.50 0.25 1.69
N THR A 110 6.36 0.53 1.03
CA THR A 110 5.63 1.78 1.26
C THR A 110 5.12 1.93 2.71
N PRO A 111 4.36 0.98 3.31
CA PRO A 111 3.97 1.09 4.70
C PRO A 111 5.17 1.06 5.65
N LEU A 112 6.22 0.29 5.36
CA LEU A 112 7.45 0.34 6.17
C LEU A 112 8.08 1.74 6.18
N CYS A 113 8.16 2.40 5.03
CA CYS A 113 8.65 3.78 4.93
C CYS A 113 7.77 4.75 5.74
N VAL A 114 6.44 4.63 5.63
CA VAL A 114 5.49 5.49 6.36
C VAL A 114 5.65 5.30 7.88
N ILE A 115 5.70 4.05 8.34
CA ILE A 115 5.87 3.70 9.76
C ILE A 115 7.23 4.23 10.26
N SER A 116 8.31 3.92 9.54
CA SER A 116 9.67 4.34 9.91
C SER A 116 9.77 5.86 10.01
N TYR A 117 9.19 6.59 9.06
CA TYR A 117 9.17 8.05 9.08
C TYR A 117 8.34 8.61 10.26
N ALA A 118 7.18 8.02 10.55
CA ALA A 118 6.35 8.44 11.68
C ALA A 118 7.10 8.29 13.01
N TYR A 119 7.74 7.13 13.22
CA TYR A 119 8.54 6.88 14.42
C TYR A 119 9.79 7.75 14.47
N ALA A 120 10.50 7.96 13.36
CA ALA A 120 11.65 8.86 13.32
C ALA A 120 11.27 10.29 13.73
N LYS A 121 10.13 10.81 13.23
CA LYS A 121 9.64 12.12 13.67
C LYS A 121 9.28 12.16 15.15
N MET A 122 8.65 11.11 15.67
CA MET A 122 8.34 11.04 17.10
C MET A 122 9.61 11.04 17.95
N ALA A 123 10.63 10.26 17.57
CA ALA A 123 11.92 10.23 18.25
C ALA A 123 12.62 11.59 18.23
N LEU A 124 12.66 12.28 17.07
CA LEU A 124 13.24 13.61 16.96
C LEU A 124 12.51 14.65 17.83
N ARG A 125 11.18 14.55 17.92
CA ARG A 125 10.39 15.44 18.79
C ARG A 125 10.68 15.21 20.26
N LEU A 126 10.76 13.95 20.70
CA LEU A 126 11.11 13.61 22.08
C LEU A 126 12.50 14.12 22.43
N TRP A 127 13.48 13.94 21.53
CA TRP A 127 14.84 14.43 21.73
C TRP A 127 14.92 15.96 21.87
N ASP A 128 14.19 16.71 21.03
CA ASP A 128 14.12 18.18 21.14
C ASP A 128 13.49 18.63 22.47
N GLN A 129 12.47 17.91 22.97
CA GLN A 129 11.87 18.20 24.28
C GLN A 129 12.83 17.91 25.42
N GLU A 130 13.55 16.78 25.39
CA GLU A 130 14.54 16.42 26.40
C GLU A 130 15.67 17.45 26.50
N HIS A 131 16.19 17.91 25.37
CA HIS A 131 17.21 18.97 25.35
C HIS A 131 16.69 20.31 25.89
N ARG A 132 15.46 20.71 25.54
CA ARG A 132 14.84 21.94 26.05
C ARG A 132 14.61 21.89 27.56
N VAL A 133 14.15 20.75 28.08
CA VAL A 133 13.95 20.54 29.52
C VAL A 133 15.28 20.60 30.26
N THR A 134 16.32 19.94 29.74
CA THR A 134 17.66 19.96 30.34
C THR A 134 18.27 21.37 30.38
N HIS A 135 18.11 22.15 29.31
CA HIS A 135 18.58 23.55 29.28
C HIS A 135 17.83 24.44 30.28
N ASN A 136 16.49 24.34 30.36
CA ASN A 136 15.69 25.12 31.31
C ASN A 136 15.98 24.78 32.78
N ILE A 137 16.41 23.55 33.08
CA ILE A 137 16.81 23.16 34.44
C ILE A 137 18.18 23.75 34.81
N LEU A 138 19.11 23.84 33.85
CA LEU A 138 20.44 24.40 34.08
C LEU A 138 20.47 25.94 34.21
N GLU A 139 19.44 26.64 33.70
CA GLU A 139 19.30 28.10 33.82
C GLU A 139 18.43 28.56 35.01
N MET A 140 17.91 27.64 35.86
CA MET A 140 17.23 28.06 37.09
C MET A 140 18.24 28.70 38.06
N PRO A 141 18.11 29.99 38.40
CA PRO A 141 19.00 30.62 39.35
C PRO A 141 18.75 29.98 40.72
N THR A 142 19.80 29.35 41.26
CA THR A 142 19.84 28.88 42.64
C THR A 142 19.63 30.09 43.55
N LEU A 143 18.44 30.19 44.14
CA LEU A 143 18.13 31.14 45.21
C LEU A 143 18.93 30.78 46.47
#